data_AF-A0A1I4I3X2-F1
#
_entry.id   AF-A0A1I4I3X2-F1
#
_cell.length_a   1.000
_cell.length_b   1.000
_cell.length_c   1.000
_cell.angle_alpha   90.00
_cell.angle_beta   90.00
_cell.angle_gamma   90.00
#
_symmetry.space_group_name_H-M   'P 1'
#
loop_
_entity.id
_entity.type
_entity.pdbx_description
1 polymer ?
#
loop_
_entity_poly.entity_id
_entity_poly.type
_entity_poly.pdbx_seq_one_letter_code
_entity_poly.pdbx_strand_id
1 'polypeptide(L)' 'MLAVVMALTPAGFYKSMTTHADHTVWQDVYRPSTLAGGVYLKLTVIDDVLIVSFKEL' A
#
# COMPACT_ATOMS: atom_id res chain seq x y z
N MET A 1 3.03 5.96 11.03
CA MET A 1 3.03 5.17 9.79
C MET A 1 3.33 3.69 10.03
N LEU A 2 4.50 3.33 10.59
CA LEU A 2 4.91 1.93 10.77
C LEU A 2 3.87 1.06 11.50
N ALA A 3 3.25 1.56 12.57
CA ALA A 3 2.19 0.85 13.28
C ALA A 3 0.98 0.48 12.39
N VAL A 4 0.63 1.32 11.41
CA VAL A 4 -0.45 1.05 10.46
C VAL A 4 -0.05 -0.09 9.52
N VAL A 5 1.20 -0.07 9.03
CA VAL A 5 1.76 -1.13 8.16
C VAL A 5 1.82 -2.46 8.91
N MET A 6 2.29 -2.46 10.15
CA MET A 6 2.38 -3.67 10.99
C MET A 6 1.00 -4.24 11.38
N ALA A 7 -0.05 -3.41 11.38
CA ALA A 7 -1.41 -3.82 11.69
C ALA A 7 -2.23 -4.23 10.46
N LEU A 8 -1.64 -4.22 9.26
CA LEU A 8 -2.35 -4.65 8.05
C LEU A 8 -2.74 -6.12 8.15
N THR A 9 -3.95 -6.41 7.71
CA THR A 9 -4.49 -7.77 7.62
C THR A 9 -4.89 -8.06 6.17
N PRO A 10 -4.99 -9.35 5.78
CA PRO A 10 -5.48 -9.71 4.44
C PRO A 10 -6.87 -9.13 4.14
N ALA A 11 -7.72 -8.92 5.15
CA ALA A 11 -9.03 -8.30 4.99
C ALA A 11 -8.98 -6.83 4.53
N GLY A 12 -7.87 -6.13 4.81
CA GLY A 12 -7.64 -4.76 4.35
C GLY A 12 -7.08 -4.65 2.94
N PHE A 13 -6.72 -5.77 2.30
CA PHE A 13 -6.20 -5.79 0.94
C PHE A 13 -7.32 -5.41 -0.04
N TYR A 14 -7.05 -4.43 -0.90
CA TYR A 14 -7.98 -4.00 -1.92
C TYR A 14 -7.66 -4.61 -3.28
N LYS A 15 -6.43 -4.42 -3.75
CA LYS A 15 -5.95 -4.99 -5.02
C LYS A 15 -4.43 -4.87 -5.12
N SER A 16 -3.84 -5.67 -6.00
CA SER A 16 -2.47 -5.46 -6.49
C SER A 16 -2.54 -4.95 -7.92
N MET A 17 -1.66 -4.03 -8.29
CA MET A 17 -1.60 -3.47 -9.65
C MET A 17 -0.17 -3.07 -10.00
N THR A 18 0.14 -3.05 -11.30
CA THR A 18 1.42 -2.54 -11.78
C THR A 18 1.32 -1.07 -12.16
N THR A 19 2.46 -0.43 -12.47
CA THR A 19 2.48 0.95 -12.95
C THR A 19 2.46 1.00 -14.48
N HIS A 20 2.10 2.16 -15.04
CA HIS A 20 2.21 2.37 -16.50
C HIS A 20 3.66 2.55 -16.96
N ALA A 21 4.53 3.10 -16.10
CA ALA A 21 5.93 3.32 -16.42
C ALA A 21 6.72 2.00 -16.42
N ASP A 22 6.35 1.08 -15.53
CA ASP A 22 6.95 -0.24 -15.42
C ASP A 22 5.91 -1.28 -14.97
N HIS A 23 5.66 -2.24 -15.85
CA HIS A 23 4.71 -3.34 -15.65
C HIS A 23 5.29 -4.52 -14.85
N THR A 24 6.57 -4.47 -14.49
CA THR A 24 7.23 -5.48 -13.65
C THR A 24 7.14 -5.12 -12.17
N VAL A 25 6.95 -3.83 -11.86
CA VAL A 25 6.81 -3.33 -10.49
C VAL A 25 5.36 -3.43 -10.04
N TRP A 26 5.13 -4.23 -9.00
CA TRP A 26 3.82 -4.42 -8.39
C TRP A 26 3.61 -3.53 -7.16
N GLN A 27 2.40 -2.98 -7.06
CA GLN A 27 1.95 -2.16 -5.94
C GLN A 27 0.74 -2.81 -5.29
N ASP A 28 0.87 -3.20 -4.03
CA ASP A 28 -0.26 -3.66 -3.22
C ASP A 28 -0.97 -2.48 -2.60
N VAL A 29 -2.27 -2.40 -2.81
CA VAL A 29 -3.13 -1.34 -2.29
C VAL A 29 -3.97 -1.89 -1.15
N TYR A 30 -3.85 -1.27 0.02
CA TYR A 30 -4.65 -1.55 1.20
C TYR A 30 -5.56 -0.37 1.55
N ARG A 31 -6.68 -0.66 2.21
CA ARG A 31 -7.64 0.33 2.71
C ARG A 31 -7.83 0.23 4.24
N PRO A 32 -6.78 0.45 5.05
CA PRO A 32 -6.93 0.40 6.50
C PRO A 32 -7.78 1.57 7.00
N SER A 33 -8.55 1.32 8.06
CA SER A 33 -9.13 2.37 8.87
C SER A 33 -8.14 2.76 9.95
N THR A 34 -7.78 4.04 10.00
CA THR A 34 -6.83 4.58 10.99
C THR A 34 -7.53 5.61 11.86
N LEU A 35 -6.86 6.08 12.92
CA LEU A 35 -7.35 7.18 13.75
C LEU A 35 -7.58 8.48 12.96
N ALA A 36 -6.88 8.65 11.84
CA ALA A 36 -7.04 9.79 10.94
C ALA A 36 -8.11 9.57 9.85
N GLY A 37 -8.83 8.44 9.89
CA GLY A 37 -9.81 8.03 8.89
C GLY A 37 -9.31 6.91 7.98
N GLY A 38 -10.14 6.58 6.98
CA GLY A 38 -9.81 5.59 5.96
C GLY A 38 -8.78 6.14 4.97
N VAL A 39 -7.71 5.40 4.73
CA VAL A 39 -6.64 5.80 3.80
C VAL A 39 -6.42 4.74 2.75
N TYR A 40 -5.92 5.14 1.58
CA TYR A 40 -5.40 4.23 0.57
C TYR A 40 -3.89 4.16 0.70
N LEU A 41 -3.40 3.03 1.17
CA LEU A 41 -1.98 2.77 1.32
C LEU A 41 -1.48 1.95 0.14
N LYS A 42 -0.43 2.40 -0.53
CA LYS A 42 0.25 1.63 -1.59
C LYS A 42 1.61 1.19 -1.08
N LEU A 43 1.88 -0.10 -1.22
CA LEU A 43 3.12 -0.76 -0.83
C LEU A 43 3.83 -1.29 -2.07
N THR A 44 5.13 -1.05 -2.16
CA THR A 44 5.98 -1.54 -3.25
C THR A 44 7.30 -2.00 -2.65
N VAL A 45 7.79 -3.17 -3.04
CA VAL A 45 9.13 -3.64 -2.65
C VAL A 45 10.06 -3.45 -3.84
N ILE A 46 11.12 -2.67 -3.67
CA ILE A 46 12.16 -2.44 -4.68
C ILE A 46 13.51 -2.62 -3.98
N ASP A 47 14.38 -3.45 -4.54
CA ASP A 47 15.72 -3.73 -3.99
C ASP A 47 15.69 -4.06 -2.49
N ASP A 48 14.78 -4.96 -2.09
CA ASP A 48 14.51 -5.37 -0.69
C ASP A 48 14.04 -4.25 0.26
N VAL A 49 13.73 -3.06 -0.25
CA VAL A 49 13.21 -1.93 0.52
C VAL A 49 11.70 -1.78 0.30
N LEU A 50 10.95 -1.67 1.41
CA LEU A 50 9.53 -1.38 1.39
C LEU A 50 9.29 0.13 1.23
N ILE A 51 8.75 0.52 0.09
CA ILE A 51 8.27 1.87 -0.18
C ILE A 51 6.80 1.96 0.20
N VAL A 52 6.47 2.97 1.00
CA VAL A 52 5.11 3.25 1.47
C VAL A 52 4.65 4.59 0.92
N SER A 53 3.55 4.60 0.18
CA SER A 53 2.96 5.82 -0.37
C SER A 53 1.44 5.87 -0.18
N PHE A 54 0.87 7.07 -0.26
CA PHE A 54 -0.58 7.27 -0.22
C PHE A 54 -1.12 7.49 -1.62
N LYS A 55 -2.34 7.00 -1.89
CA LYS A 55 -3.07 7.43 -3.08
C LYS A 55 -3.74 8.77 -2.77
N GLU A 56 -3.50 9.77 -3.61
CA GLU A 56 -4.27 11.02 -3.60
C GLU A 56 -5.73 10.74 -3.98
N LEU A 57 -6.65 11.48 -3.34
CA LEU A 57 -8.10 11.40 -3.52
C LEU A 57 -8.52 11.89 -4.92
#